data_AF-A0A438DU64-F1
#
_entry.id   AF-A0A438DU64-F1
#
_cell.length_a   1.000
_cell.length_b   1.000
_cell.length_c   1.000
_cell.angle_alpha   90.00
_cell.angle_beta   90.00
_cell.angle_gamma   90.00
#
_symmetry.space_group_name_H-M   'P 1'
#
loop_
_entity.id
_entity.type
_entity.pdbx_description
1 polymer ?
#
loop_
_entity_poly.entity_id
_entity_poly.type
_entity_poly.pdbx_seq_one_letter_code
_entity_poly.pdbx_strand_id
1 'polypeptide(L)'
;MITRRDEEMAPFVAGVKRNYIFGGICSIAANASMKALADMKSINLFGVQQICRNSIALEQALAAIPSIDSETVQQRLDCIRTYYELLNMPFEASYLNSYSFISLPSCHHQISPFNSCLQALLAFITEHENLFTATEYTNLLKVQVPGREIPADARERVSEVLSR
;
A
#
# COMPACT_ATOMS: atom_id res chain seq x y z
N MET A 1 -13.06 20.92 13.38
CA MET A 1 -11.90 20.21 12.80
C MET A 1 -11.08 19.62 13.93
N ILE A 2 -10.27 18.59 13.68
CA ILE A 2 -9.52 17.88 14.72
C ILE A 2 -8.49 18.80 15.42
N THR A 3 -7.97 19.79 14.70
CA THR A 3 -7.14 20.90 15.21
C THR A 3 -7.81 21.66 16.35
N ARG A 4 -9.08 22.03 16.18
CA ARG A 4 -9.87 22.68 17.25
C ARG A 4 -9.97 21.81 18.51
N ARG A 5 -10.00 20.48 18.38
CA ARG A 5 -10.01 19.59 19.55
C ARG A 5 -8.66 19.59 20.26
N ASP A 6 -7.55 19.66 19.53
CA ASP A 6 -6.22 19.84 20.15
C ASP A 6 -6.15 21.16 20.95
N GLU A 7 -6.62 22.26 20.35
CA GLU A 7 -6.67 23.58 20.98
C GLU A 7 -7.51 23.58 22.26
N GLU A 8 -8.71 22.98 22.22
CA GLU A 8 -9.61 22.88 23.37
C GLU A 8 -9.01 22.01 24.50
N MET A 9 -8.21 21.00 24.17
CA MET A 9 -7.53 20.15 25.14
C MET A 9 -6.24 20.77 25.70
N ALA A 10 -5.67 21.76 25.01
CA ALA A 10 -4.34 22.27 25.31
C ALA A 10 -4.13 22.80 26.74
N PRO A 11 -5.12 23.46 27.38
CA PRO A 11 -4.98 23.92 28.77
C PRO A 11 -4.92 22.78 29.80
N PHE A 12 -5.46 21.61 29.46
CA PHE A 12 -5.67 20.50 30.42
C PHE A 12 -4.74 19.31 30.17
N VAL A 13 -4.24 19.16 28.94
CA VAL A 13 -3.47 18.00 28.51
C VAL A 13 -2.18 18.46 27.84
N ALA A 14 -1.04 18.06 28.40
CA ALA A 14 0.28 18.38 27.86
C ALA A 14 0.44 17.88 26.41
N GLY A 15 1.22 18.60 25.60
CA GLY A 15 1.42 18.29 24.17
C GLY A 15 1.84 16.84 23.90
N VAL A 16 2.73 16.27 24.71
CA VAL A 16 3.14 14.86 24.59
C VAL A 16 1.97 13.87 24.75
N LYS A 17 1.02 14.16 25.64
CA LYS A 17 -0.18 13.32 25.84
C LYS A 17 -1.19 13.52 24.70
N ARG A 18 -1.33 14.74 24.18
CA ARG A 18 -2.16 15.01 22.99
C ARG A 18 -1.60 14.35 21.74
N ASN A 19 -0.27 14.40 21.54
CA ASN A 19 0.44 13.65 20.50
C ASN A 19 0.13 12.15 20.60
N TYR A 20 0.22 11.58 21.81
CA TYR A 20 -0.13 10.17 22.02
C TYR A 20 -1.58 9.86 21.63
N ILE A 21 -2.54 10.73 21.97
CA ILE A 21 -3.95 10.53 21.63
C ILE A 21 -4.17 10.58 20.11
N PHE A 22 -3.74 11.66 19.46
CA PHE A 22 -4.00 11.83 18.03
C PHE A 22 -3.10 10.95 17.15
N GLY A 23 -1.83 10.77 17.53
CA GLY A 23 -0.93 9.80 16.90
C GLY A 23 -1.38 8.34 17.11
N GLY A 24 -2.01 8.05 18.25
CA GLY A 24 -2.68 6.77 18.50
C GLY A 24 -3.88 6.55 17.58
N ILE A 25 -4.71 7.57 17.38
CA ILE A 25 -5.81 7.55 16.40
C ILE A 25 -5.26 7.27 14.99
N CYS A 26 -4.19 7.97 14.58
CA CYS A 26 -3.52 7.71 13.30
C CYS A 26 -3.06 6.26 13.17
N SER A 27 -2.38 5.75 14.20
CA SER A 27 -1.83 4.39 14.21
C SER A 27 -2.94 3.33 14.13
N ILE A 28 -4.02 3.50 14.88
CA ILE A 28 -5.17 2.58 14.84
C ILE A 28 -5.87 2.66 13.49
N ALA A 29 -6.10 3.86 12.95
CA ALA A 29 -6.73 4.04 11.65
C ALA A 29 -5.90 3.43 10.51
N ALA A 30 -4.58 3.56 10.56
CA ALA A 30 -3.68 2.96 9.59
C ALA A 30 -3.71 1.44 9.65
N ASN A 31 -3.53 0.88 10.84
CA ASN A 31 -3.57 -0.58 11.03
C ASN A 31 -4.94 -1.18 10.69
N ALA A 32 -6.03 -0.49 11.02
CA ALA A 32 -7.38 -0.91 10.65
C ALA A 32 -7.59 -0.90 9.13
N SER A 33 -7.10 0.15 8.44
CA SER A 33 -7.14 0.23 6.98
C SER A 33 -6.40 -0.93 6.32
N MET A 34 -5.19 -1.25 6.78
CA MET A 34 -4.40 -2.38 6.28
C MET A 34 -5.14 -3.72 6.47
N LYS A 35 -5.69 -3.94 7.66
CA LYS A 35 -6.43 -5.17 8.00
C LYS A 35 -7.75 -5.30 7.27
N ALA A 36 -8.43 -4.19 6.98
CA ALA A 36 -9.73 -4.22 6.28
C ALA A 36 -9.62 -4.92 4.92
N LEU A 37 -8.47 -4.85 4.25
CA LEU A 37 -8.26 -5.55 2.99
C LEU A 37 -8.37 -7.08 3.14
N ALA A 38 -7.98 -7.65 4.28
CA ALA A 38 -8.06 -9.09 4.53
C ALA A 38 -9.51 -9.61 4.47
N ASP A 39 -10.48 -8.76 4.83
CA ASP A 39 -11.91 -9.09 4.86
C ASP A 39 -12.63 -8.75 3.55
N MET A 40 -11.98 -8.03 2.63
CA MET A 40 -12.56 -7.65 1.34
C MET A 40 -12.55 -8.83 0.36
N LYS A 41 -13.69 -9.05 -0.31
CA LYS A 41 -13.78 -9.99 -1.44
C LYS A 41 -13.31 -9.35 -2.74
N SER A 42 -13.69 -8.10 -2.96
CA SER A 42 -13.34 -7.35 -4.15
C SER A 42 -13.21 -5.86 -3.87
N ILE A 43 -12.42 -5.17 -4.68
CA ILE A 43 -12.30 -3.71 -4.69
C ILE A 43 -12.03 -3.25 -6.13
N ASN A 44 -12.65 -2.15 -6.55
CA ASN A 44 -12.40 -1.56 -7.86
C ASN A 44 -11.41 -0.38 -7.76
N LEU A 45 -10.93 0.10 -8.92
CA LEU A 45 -9.96 1.20 -8.98
C LEU A 45 -10.46 2.47 -8.26
N PHE A 46 -11.75 2.80 -8.38
CA PHE A 46 -12.34 3.93 -7.67
C PHE A 46 -12.31 3.73 -6.14
N GLY A 47 -12.55 2.52 -5.65
CA GLY A 47 -12.44 2.17 -4.24
C GLY A 47 -11.02 2.34 -3.72
N VAL A 48 -10.02 1.87 -4.49
CA VAL A 48 -8.60 2.09 -4.17
C VAL A 48 -8.28 3.58 -4.09
N GLN A 49 -8.64 4.35 -5.12
CA GLN A 49 -8.43 5.80 -5.15
C GLN A 49 -9.13 6.51 -3.99
N GLN A 50 -10.34 6.07 -3.61
CA GLN A 50 -11.07 6.64 -2.49
C GLN A 50 -10.34 6.40 -1.17
N ILE A 51 -9.78 5.22 -0.95
CA ILE A 51 -8.99 4.92 0.25
C ILE A 51 -7.72 5.77 0.30
N CYS A 52 -7.01 5.92 -0.83
CA CYS A 52 -5.85 6.81 -0.90
C CYS A 52 -6.23 8.26 -0.60
N ARG A 53 -7.33 8.78 -1.17
CA ARG A 53 -7.84 10.14 -0.89
C ARG A 53 -8.23 10.34 0.57
N ASN A 54 -8.88 9.34 1.17
CA ASN A 54 -9.23 9.38 2.60
C ASN A 54 -7.96 9.42 3.47
N SER A 55 -6.92 8.67 3.09
CA SER A 55 -5.64 8.66 3.80
C SER A 55 -4.93 10.01 3.71
N ILE A 56 -4.93 10.66 2.53
CA ILE A 56 -4.43 12.03 2.36
C ILE A 56 -5.22 13.01 3.23
N ALA A 57 -6.55 12.95 3.20
CA ALA A 57 -7.37 13.85 4.01
C ALA A 57 -7.09 13.69 5.52
N LEU A 58 -6.89 12.45 5.98
CA LEU A 58 -6.51 12.16 7.36
C LEU A 58 -5.11 12.68 7.71
N GLU A 59 -4.15 12.52 6.80
CA GLU A 59 -2.79 13.03 6.92
C GLU A 59 -2.80 14.55 7.10
N GLN A 60 -3.46 15.26 6.18
CA GLN A 60 -3.57 16.72 6.21
C GLN A 60 -4.27 17.20 7.49
N ALA A 61 -5.31 16.49 7.95
CA ALA A 61 -6.02 16.85 9.16
C ALA A 61 -5.15 16.68 10.43
N LEU A 62 -4.32 15.64 10.50
CA LEU A 62 -3.45 15.35 11.64
C LEU A 62 -2.16 16.16 11.61
N ALA A 63 -1.52 16.30 10.45
CA ALA A 63 -0.30 17.08 10.28
C ALA A 63 -0.52 18.58 10.60
N ALA A 64 -1.76 19.06 10.51
CA ALA A 64 -2.14 20.40 10.92
C ALA A 64 -2.15 20.61 12.45
N ILE A 65 -2.04 19.55 13.27
CA ILE A 65 -2.02 19.66 14.73
C ILE A 65 -0.58 19.94 15.21
N PRO A 66 -0.32 21.08 15.90
CA PRO A 66 1.05 21.48 16.27
C PRO A 66 1.78 20.51 17.21
N SER A 67 1.05 19.77 18.04
CA SER A 67 1.66 18.81 18.97
C SER A 67 1.98 17.46 18.35
N ILE A 68 1.59 17.21 17.09
CA ILE A 68 1.79 15.91 16.44
C ILE A 68 3.13 15.83 15.74
N ASP A 69 3.72 14.64 15.77
CA ASP A 69 4.81 14.27 14.87
C ASP A 69 4.26 14.00 13.45
N SER A 70 4.37 15.02 12.58
CA SER A 70 3.89 14.95 11.20
C SER A 70 4.63 13.91 10.37
N GLU A 71 5.91 13.64 10.65
CA GLU A 71 6.70 12.66 9.90
C GLU A 71 6.19 11.25 10.18
N THR A 72 5.97 10.91 11.45
CA THR A 72 5.38 9.61 11.83
C THR A 72 3.97 9.43 11.24
N VAL A 73 3.15 10.49 11.22
CA VAL A 73 1.82 10.43 10.60
C VAL A 73 1.90 10.20 9.10
N GLN A 74 2.78 10.94 8.42
CA GLN A 74 3.00 10.79 6.98
C GLN A 74 3.45 9.36 6.66
N GLN A 75 4.52 8.87 7.28
CA GLN A 75 5.03 7.51 7.06
C GLN A 75 3.94 6.43 7.21
N ARG A 76 3.07 6.55 8.22
CA ARG A 76 1.97 5.59 8.44
C ARG A 76 0.89 5.65 7.35
N LEU A 77 0.57 6.84 6.85
CA LEU A 77 -0.49 7.02 5.85
C LEU A 77 0.03 6.80 4.42
N ASP A 78 1.31 7.08 4.15
CA ASP A 78 2.05 6.61 2.98
C ASP A 78 2.02 5.09 2.89
N CYS A 79 2.26 4.38 4.00
CA CYS A 79 2.21 2.92 4.03
C CYS A 79 0.85 2.35 3.56
N ILE A 80 -0.27 2.96 3.98
CA ILE A 80 -1.62 2.58 3.50
C ILE A 80 -1.73 2.81 2.00
N ARG A 81 -1.33 4.01 1.53
CA ARG A 81 -1.42 4.38 0.10
C ARG A 81 -0.64 3.40 -0.75
N THR A 82 0.62 3.13 -0.39
CA THR A 82 1.47 2.16 -1.08
C THR A 82 0.82 0.78 -1.10
N TYR A 83 0.30 0.30 0.04
CA TYR A 83 -0.35 -1.02 0.11
C TYR A 83 -1.54 -1.15 -0.85
N TYR A 84 -2.40 -0.14 -0.88
CA TYR A 84 -3.57 -0.13 -1.74
C TYR A 84 -3.22 0.11 -3.21
N GLU A 85 -2.18 0.90 -3.50
CA GLU A 85 -1.68 1.12 -4.86
C GLU A 85 -1.06 -0.14 -5.48
N LEU A 86 -0.53 -1.07 -4.67
CA LEU A 86 -0.09 -2.37 -5.17
C LEU A 86 -1.22 -3.18 -5.84
N LEU A 87 -2.49 -2.93 -5.47
CA LEU A 87 -3.64 -3.53 -6.14
C LEU A 87 -3.85 -3.01 -7.56
N ASN A 88 -3.30 -1.83 -7.86
CA ASN A 88 -3.37 -1.15 -9.16
C ASN A 88 -2.10 -1.31 -10.00
N MET A 89 -1.11 -2.10 -9.56
CA MET A 89 0.17 -2.23 -10.27
C MET A 89 -0.08 -2.48 -11.76
N PRO A 90 0.33 -1.53 -12.63
CA PRO A 90 -0.12 -1.51 -14.01
C PRO A 90 0.34 -2.75 -14.74
N PHE A 91 -0.48 -3.11 -15.71
CA PHE A 91 -0.26 -4.21 -16.62
C PHE A 91 1.04 -4.03 -17.45
N GLU A 92 1.56 -2.81 -17.57
CA GLU A 92 2.67 -2.49 -18.47
C GLU A 92 3.74 -1.59 -17.83
N ALA A 93 4.99 -1.80 -18.29
CA ALA A 93 6.11 -0.85 -18.30
C ALA A 93 7.22 -0.94 -17.22
N SER A 94 7.79 -2.13 -17.01
CA SER A 94 9.22 -2.24 -16.62
C SER A 94 10.06 -3.18 -17.50
N TYR A 95 9.49 -3.78 -18.56
CA TYR A 95 10.23 -4.64 -19.50
C TYR A 95 10.61 -4.00 -20.84
N LEU A 96 10.28 -2.73 -21.09
CA LEU A 96 10.60 -2.06 -22.37
C LEU A 96 11.78 -1.09 -22.35
N ASN A 97 12.54 -0.99 -21.26
CA ASN A 97 13.77 -0.16 -21.23
C ASN A 97 15.08 -0.96 -21.10
N SER A 98 15.05 -2.30 -21.06
CA SER A 98 16.26 -3.14 -21.04
C SER A 98 16.37 -4.18 -22.16
N TYR A 99 15.33 -4.39 -22.98
CA TYR A 99 15.36 -5.34 -24.11
C TYR A 99 15.44 -4.67 -25.50
N SER A 100 15.82 -3.40 -25.58
CA SER A 100 16.02 -2.70 -26.86
C SER A 100 17.43 -2.88 -27.46
N PHE A 101 18.27 -3.73 -26.87
CA PHE A 101 19.60 -4.03 -27.40
C PHE A 101 19.94 -5.50 -27.14
N ILE A 102 19.44 -6.40 -27.98
CA ILE A 102 20.10 -7.61 -28.49
C ILE A 102 19.06 -8.26 -29.41
N SER A 103 19.29 -8.18 -30.72
CA SER A 103 18.58 -9.02 -31.69
C SER A 103 18.95 -10.48 -31.44
N LEU A 104 17.99 -11.30 -31.02
CA LEU A 104 18.10 -12.76 -31.06
C LEU A 104 16.80 -13.32 -31.66
N PRO A 105 16.87 -14.06 -32.78
CA PRO A 105 15.70 -14.70 -33.37
C PRO A 105 15.38 -16.00 -32.59
N SER A 106 14.09 -16.30 -32.50
CA SER A 106 13.51 -17.57 -32.02
C SER A 106 13.27 -17.67 -30.52
N CYS A 107 12.15 -17.13 -30.06
CA CYS A 107 11.22 -17.78 -29.12
C CYS A 107 9.91 -16.98 -29.08
N HIS A 108 8.89 -17.42 -29.82
CA HIS A 108 7.51 -17.01 -29.59
C HIS A 108 7.02 -17.67 -28.28
N HIS A 109 7.48 -17.18 -27.12
CA HIS A 109 6.73 -17.34 -25.89
C HIS A 109 6.09 -15.99 -25.61
N GLN A 110 4.84 -15.90 -26.02
CA GLN A 110 3.95 -14.79 -25.73
C GLN A 110 3.97 -14.60 -24.21
N ILE A 111 4.69 -13.59 -23.71
CA ILE A 111 4.60 -13.21 -22.30
C ILE A 111 3.16 -12.75 -22.13
N SER A 112 2.31 -13.69 -21.71
CA SER A 112 0.91 -13.45 -21.48
C SER A 112 0.81 -12.28 -20.53
N PRO A 113 -0.14 -11.37 -20.73
CA PRO A 113 -0.22 -10.17 -19.96
C PRO A 113 -0.01 -10.47 -18.45
N PHE A 114 -0.76 -11.43 -17.91
CA PHE A 114 -0.71 -11.97 -16.54
C PHE A 114 0.64 -12.02 -15.81
N ASN A 115 1.76 -12.30 -16.50
CA ASN A 115 3.07 -12.37 -15.86
C ASN A 115 3.63 -10.99 -15.46
N SER A 116 3.28 -9.89 -16.14
CA SER A 116 3.89 -8.58 -15.87
C SER A 116 3.48 -7.98 -14.52
N CYS A 117 2.19 -8.07 -14.13
CA CYS A 117 1.68 -7.52 -12.87
C CYS A 117 2.25 -8.29 -11.66
N LEU A 118 2.27 -9.62 -11.73
CA LEU A 118 2.89 -10.45 -10.70
C LEU A 118 4.39 -10.18 -10.60
N GLN A 119 5.08 -10.01 -11.73
CA GLN A 119 6.51 -9.75 -11.73
C GLN A 119 6.85 -8.37 -11.15
N ALA A 120 6.01 -7.35 -11.40
CA ALA A 120 6.15 -6.04 -10.77
C ALA A 120 5.96 -6.12 -9.24
N LEU A 121 5.00 -6.92 -8.76
CA LEU A 121 4.82 -7.16 -7.32
C LEU A 121 6.04 -7.89 -6.71
N LEU A 122 6.57 -8.91 -7.39
CA LEU A 122 7.74 -9.64 -6.90
C LEU A 122 9.00 -8.77 -6.88
N ALA A 123 9.19 -7.91 -7.89
CA ALA A 123 10.27 -6.92 -7.91
C ALA A 123 10.12 -5.95 -6.74
N PHE A 124 8.92 -5.43 -6.50
CA PHE A 124 8.63 -4.56 -5.36
C PHE A 124 8.92 -5.24 -4.02
N ILE A 125 8.53 -6.51 -3.83
CA ILE A 125 8.82 -7.25 -2.60
C ILE A 125 10.34 -7.39 -2.39
N THR A 126 11.09 -7.67 -3.46
CA THR A 126 12.56 -7.83 -3.40
C THR A 126 13.25 -6.52 -3.04
N GLU A 127 12.74 -5.38 -3.53
CA GLU A 127 13.28 -4.05 -3.19
C GLU A 127 12.85 -3.57 -1.80
N HIS A 128 11.75 -4.13 -1.26
CA HIS A 128 11.08 -3.65 -0.05
C HIS A 128 10.67 -4.79 0.90
N GLU A 129 11.58 -5.72 1.20
CA GLU A 129 11.30 -6.97 1.93
C GLU A 129 10.60 -6.78 3.29
N ASN A 130 10.85 -5.65 3.96
CA ASN A 130 10.30 -5.37 5.29
C ASN A 130 9.16 -4.35 5.31
N LEU A 131 8.63 -3.96 4.15
CA LEU A 131 7.57 -2.95 4.08
C LEU A 131 6.20 -3.51 4.51
N PHE A 132 5.90 -4.76 4.13
CA PHE A 132 4.68 -5.46 4.54
C PHE A 132 5.00 -6.90 4.96
N THR A 133 4.11 -7.48 5.75
CA THR A 133 4.19 -8.87 6.18
C THR A 133 3.77 -9.84 5.07
N ALA A 134 4.19 -11.10 5.18
CA ALA A 134 3.77 -12.15 4.25
C ALA A 134 2.24 -12.30 4.15
N THR A 135 1.53 -12.12 5.26
CA THR A 135 0.06 -12.15 5.29
C THR A 135 -0.54 -10.98 4.52
N GLU A 136 0.03 -9.77 4.64
CA GLU A 136 -0.42 -8.59 3.88
C GLU A 136 -0.20 -8.77 2.37
N TYR A 137 0.97 -9.26 1.94
CA TYR A 137 1.18 -9.60 0.53
C TYR A 137 0.22 -10.68 0.03
N THR A 138 -0.08 -11.68 0.86
CA THR A 138 -1.07 -12.72 0.52
C THR A 138 -2.49 -12.14 0.39
N ASN A 139 -2.85 -11.16 1.23
CA ASN A 139 -4.14 -10.47 1.13
C ASN A 139 -4.28 -9.70 -0.18
N LEU A 140 -3.21 -9.07 -0.68
CA LEU A 140 -3.22 -8.43 -2.00
C LEU A 140 -3.58 -9.40 -3.13
N LEU A 141 -3.16 -10.67 -3.03
CA LEU A 141 -3.48 -11.72 -4.00
C LEU A 141 -4.88 -12.32 -3.81
N LYS A 142 -5.50 -12.13 -2.64
CA LYS A 142 -6.84 -12.64 -2.33
C LYS A 142 -7.93 -11.73 -2.87
N VAL A 143 -7.74 -10.41 -2.79
CA VAL A 143 -8.76 -9.44 -3.16
C VAL A 143 -8.92 -9.35 -4.66
N GLN A 144 -10.15 -9.53 -5.14
CA GLN A 144 -10.47 -9.43 -6.56
C GLN A 144 -10.51 -7.96 -7.01
N VAL A 145 -9.73 -7.62 -8.03
CA VAL A 145 -9.79 -6.32 -8.72
C VAL A 145 -10.31 -6.56 -10.14
N PRO A 146 -11.38 -5.87 -10.61
CA PRO A 146 -11.87 -6.02 -11.97
C PRO A 146 -10.77 -5.79 -13.01
N GLY A 147 -10.60 -6.72 -13.95
CA GLY A 147 -9.56 -6.66 -14.97
C GLY A 147 -8.16 -7.10 -14.50
N ARG A 148 -8.00 -7.47 -13.23
CA ARG A 148 -6.78 -8.07 -12.69
C ARG A 148 -6.95 -9.58 -12.60
N GLU A 149 -6.15 -10.30 -13.35
CA GLU A 149 -6.05 -11.75 -13.26
C GLU A 149 -4.80 -12.14 -12.47
N ILE A 150 -4.92 -13.17 -11.63
CA ILE A 150 -3.86 -13.64 -10.73
C ILE A 150 -3.52 -15.07 -11.11
N PRO A 151 -2.27 -15.36 -11.51
CA PRO A 151 -1.81 -16.72 -11.80
C PRO A 151 -1.96 -17.67 -10.60
N ALA A 152 -2.20 -18.96 -10.84
CA ALA A 152 -2.39 -19.96 -9.78
C ALA A 152 -1.14 -20.15 -8.90
N ASP A 153 0.04 -19.97 -9.47
CA ASP A 153 1.37 -20.05 -8.83
C ASP A 153 1.78 -18.76 -8.10
N ALA A 154 0.99 -17.68 -8.18
CA ALA A 154 1.36 -16.37 -7.63
C ALA A 154 1.67 -16.42 -6.12
N ARG A 155 0.91 -17.21 -5.36
CA ARG A 155 1.12 -17.35 -3.90
C ARG A 155 2.43 -18.07 -3.58
N GLU A 156 2.76 -19.10 -4.35
CA GLU A 156 4.00 -19.86 -4.18
C GLU A 156 5.21 -18.98 -4.47
N ARG A 157 5.17 -18.22 -5.57
CA ARG A 157 6.24 -17.30 -5.95
C ARG A 157 6.47 -16.18 -4.93
N VAL A 158 5.39 -15.60 -4.38
CA VAL A 158 5.50 -14.60 -3.29
C VAL A 158 6.10 -15.24 -2.03
N SER A 159 5.66 -16.45 -1.67
CA SER A 159 6.21 -17.18 -0.53
C SER A 159 7.69 -17.50 -0.70
N GLU A 160 8.13 -17.83 -1.91
CA GLU A 160 9.54 -18.12 -2.21
C GLU A 160 10.41 -16.88 -1.99
N VAL A 161 10.00 -15.72 -2.51
CA VAL A 161 10.75 -14.46 -2.34
C VAL A 161 10.85 -14.05 -0.88
N LEU A 162 9.76 -14.19 -0.12
CA LEU A 162 9.72 -13.82 1.31
C LEU A 162 10.48 -14.80 2.24
N SER A 163 10.92 -15.95 1.72
CA SER A 163 11.65 -16.96 2.48
C SER A 163 13.17 -16.88 2.32
N ARG A 164 13.65 -16.01 1.44
CA ARG A 164 15.07 -15.75 1.19
C ARG A 164 15.65 -14.82 2.25
#